data_AF-A0A3P6UF75-F1
#
_entry.id   AF-A0A3P6UF75-F1
#
_cell.length_a   1.000
_cell.length_b   1.000
_cell.length_c   1.000
_cell.angle_alpha   90.00
_cell.angle_beta   90.00
_cell.angle_gamma   90.00
#
_symmetry.space_group_name_H-M   'P 1'
#
loop_
_entity.id
_entity.type
_entity.pdbx_description
1 polymer ?
#
loop_
_entity_poly.entity_id
_entity_poly.type
_entity_poly.pdbx_seq_one_letter_code
_entity_poly.pdbx_strand_id
1 'polypeptide(L)'
;MIPIWGVLSVIGGFLYHLSLGYYYTVGKNCWKTFCGYSANNVLTHFDANWFPGKRNTVVGIIASGLGLGALVFTPIQTKVINPNDLQPVAGKYPDEVQERIPNAFLILGGITAAFQVIGLILLRTCPDNENKEDGESSSSSSELEKPEEDNSVDNNSTPTNSFILFREQNEEVVLPKLEVTSYSVKDALKCIDFYILFTVSFCDIVAVVLLTSTYKLYGLENQLKDSFLSGVVIGSSVFNCFGRVMWGLIVDRFSYKCPMLTFLFIWIVLFSSFPFVAAGAAGMYLFAIWVFLLFFTLAGNFVILPGATGTLFGPDNFATIYGLVYAAAVRHRFVFAFLHLSSNIFNLVIL
;
A
#
# COMPACT_ATOMS: atom_id res chain seq x y z
N MET A 1 4.91 26.37 -0.57
CA MET A 1 3.44 26.51 -0.68
C MET A 1 2.89 25.14 -1.10
N ILE A 2 1.83 24.64 -0.47
CA ILE A 2 1.25 23.33 -0.81
C ILE A 2 0.47 23.48 -2.13
N PRO A 3 0.72 22.65 -3.17
CA PRO A 3 0.00 22.76 -4.44
C PRO A 3 -1.46 22.34 -4.27
N ILE A 4 -2.40 23.24 -4.55
CA ILE A 4 -3.84 22.99 -4.39
C ILE A 4 -4.32 21.78 -5.22
N TRP A 5 -3.77 21.64 -6.44
CA TRP A 5 -4.05 20.51 -7.32
C TRP A 5 -3.53 19.19 -6.77
N GLY A 6 -2.36 19.20 -6.11
CA GLY A 6 -1.85 18.03 -5.41
C GLY A 6 -2.76 17.61 -4.26
N VAL A 7 -3.27 18.56 -3.48
CA VAL A 7 -4.23 18.25 -2.39
C VAL A 7 -5.52 17.66 -2.94
N LEU A 8 -6.07 18.25 -4.02
CA LEU A 8 -7.26 17.71 -4.68
C LEU A 8 -7.05 16.30 -5.23
N SER A 9 -5.88 16.04 -5.83
CA SER A 9 -5.53 14.71 -6.31
C SER A 9 -5.48 13.68 -5.18
N VAL A 10 -4.87 14.04 -4.04
CA VAL A 10 -4.85 13.18 -2.83
C VAL A 10 -6.26 12.89 -2.31
N ILE A 11 -7.15 13.89 -2.29
CA ILE A 11 -8.57 13.69 -1.92
C ILE A 11 -9.25 12.76 -2.92
N GLY A 12 -9.01 12.94 -4.21
CA GLY A 12 -9.55 12.09 -5.28
C GLY A 12 -9.09 10.63 -5.14
N GLY A 13 -7.79 10.42 -4.96
CA GLY A 13 -7.19 9.11 -4.71
C GLY A 13 -7.77 8.45 -3.45
N PHE A 14 -7.94 9.22 -2.37
CA PHE A 14 -8.54 8.72 -1.12
C PHE A 14 -9.99 8.26 -1.32
N LEU A 15 -10.83 9.06 -2.01
CA LEU A 15 -12.22 8.69 -2.29
C LEU A 15 -12.30 7.45 -3.19
N TYR A 16 -11.41 7.35 -4.16
CA TYR A 16 -11.29 6.16 -5.01
C TYR A 16 -10.94 4.93 -4.17
N HIS A 17 -9.94 5.02 -3.28
CA HIS A 17 -9.57 3.92 -2.37
C HIS A 17 -10.65 3.59 -1.33
N LEU A 18 -11.38 4.59 -0.85
CA LEU A 18 -12.53 4.41 0.02
C LEU A 18 -13.56 3.52 -0.67
N SER A 19 -13.90 3.81 -1.92
CA SER A 19 -14.84 3.00 -2.71
C SER A 19 -14.40 1.53 -2.81
N LEU A 20 -13.10 1.25 -2.81
CA LEU A 20 -12.58 -0.11 -2.90
C LEU A 20 -12.69 -0.88 -1.58
N GLY A 21 -12.76 -0.18 -0.44
CA GLY A 21 -12.98 -0.80 0.86
C GLY A 21 -14.34 -1.50 0.95
N TYR A 22 -15.31 -1.12 0.10
CA TYR A 22 -16.54 -1.88 -0.09
C TYR A 22 -16.31 -3.35 -0.48
N TYR A 23 -15.29 -3.62 -1.32
CA TYR A 23 -14.99 -4.99 -1.73
C TYR A 23 -14.40 -5.83 -0.59
N TYR A 24 -13.82 -5.20 0.44
CA TYR A 24 -13.46 -5.90 1.68
C TYR A 24 -14.71 -6.31 2.48
N THR A 25 -15.79 -5.53 2.43
CA THR A 25 -17.02 -5.81 3.18
C THR A 25 -17.95 -6.83 2.49
N VAL A 26 -17.97 -6.85 1.16
CA VAL A 26 -19.04 -7.55 0.40
C VAL A 26 -18.69 -8.95 -0.09
N GLY A 27 -17.46 -9.44 0.09
CA GLY A 27 -17.20 -10.84 -0.26
C GLY A 27 -15.98 -11.47 0.35
N LYS A 28 -16.12 -12.78 0.64
CA LYS A 28 -15.09 -13.81 0.91
C LYS A 28 -14.03 -13.95 -0.20
N ASN A 29 -13.89 -12.96 -1.09
CA ASN A 29 -13.05 -12.93 -2.27
C ASN A 29 -11.96 -11.85 -2.13
N CYS A 30 -11.20 -11.89 -1.03
CA CYS A 30 -10.03 -11.03 -0.75
C CYS A 30 -9.08 -10.86 -1.96
N TRP A 31 -9.08 -11.84 -2.86
CA TRP A 31 -8.31 -11.87 -4.10
C TRP A 31 -8.69 -10.81 -5.15
N LYS A 32 -9.99 -10.56 -5.41
CA LYS A 32 -10.41 -9.55 -6.40
C LYS A 32 -9.96 -8.16 -5.96
N THR A 33 -9.94 -7.94 -4.65
CA THR A 33 -9.40 -6.74 -4.02
C THR A 33 -7.89 -6.64 -4.18
N PHE A 34 -7.15 -7.75 -4.19
CA PHE A 34 -5.68 -7.78 -4.27
C PHE A 34 -5.10 -7.51 -5.67
N CYS A 35 -5.66 -8.14 -6.72
CA CYS A 35 -5.28 -7.80 -8.11
C CYS A 35 -5.61 -6.34 -8.43
N GLY A 36 -6.78 -5.87 -7.99
CA GLY A 36 -7.12 -4.44 -8.04
C GLY A 36 -6.09 -3.60 -7.29
N TYR A 37 -5.72 -3.99 -6.06
CA TYR A 37 -4.77 -3.24 -5.21
C TYR A 37 -3.43 -2.96 -5.88
N SER A 38 -2.86 -3.96 -6.59
CA SER A 38 -1.61 -3.78 -7.34
C SER A 38 -1.72 -2.71 -8.44
N ALA A 39 -2.86 -2.64 -9.13
CA ALA A 39 -3.16 -1.61 -10.13
C ALA A 39 -3.53 -0.25 -9.49
N ASN A 40 -4.03 -0.23 -8.26
CA ASN A 40 -4.50 0.99 -7.59
C ASN A 40 -3.38 1.78 -6.89
N ASN A 41 -2.34 1.13 -6.39
CA ASN A 41 -1.16 1.84 -5.86
C ASN A 41 -0.41 2.63 -6.94
N VAL A 42 -0.60 2.28 -8.21
CA VAL A 42 -0.09 3.03 -9.35
C VAL A 42 -0.57 4.48 -9.31
N LEU A 43 -1.87 4.68 -9.11
CA LEU A 43 -2.48 6.02 -8.99
C LEU A 43 -1.89 6.79 -7.80
N THR A 44 -1.74 6.11 -6.66
CA THR A 44 -1.16 6.73 -5.45
C THR A 44 0.29 7.18 -5.62
N HIS A 45 1.04 6.49 -6.46
CA HIS A 45 2.45 6.79 -6.71
C HIS A 45 2.62 8.01 -7.63
N PHE A 46 1.67 8.25 -8.54
CA PHE A 46 1.62 9.48 -9.33
C PHE A 46 1.20 10.69 -8.48
N ASP A 47 0.24 10.51 -7.57
CA ASP A 47 -0.16 11.57 -6.62
C ASP A 47 1.00 11.96 -5.68
N ALA A 48 1.83 10.99 -5.31
CA ALA A 48 3.03 11.23 -4.51
C ALA A 48 4.06 12.14 -5.21
N ASN A 49 4.03 12.28 -6.55
CA ASN A 49 4.92 13.20 -7.28
C ASN A 49 4.65 14.67 -6.91
N TRP A 50 3.45 15.02 -6.45
CA TRP A 50 3.14 16.36 -5.95
C TRP A 50 3.87 16.69 -4.64
N PHE A 51 4.35 15.67 -3.91
CA PHE A 51 4.95 15.79 -2.58
C PHE A 51 6.23 14.94 -2.47
N PRO A 52 7.31 15.29 -3.18
CA PRO A 52 8.51 14.45 -3.33
C PRO A 52 9.22 14.13 -2.00
N GLY A 53 9.11 14.99 -0.99
CA GLY A 53 9.69 14.75 0.34
C GLY A 53 8.82 13.93 1.31
N LYS A 54 7.59 13.57 0.91
CA LYS A 54 6.61 12.85 1.75
C LYS A 54 5.82 11.81 0.96
N ARG A 55 6.48 11.14 0.02
CA ARG A 55 5.84 10.26 -0.97
C ARG A 55 5.08 9.12 -0.31
N ASN A 56 5.70 8.40 0.62
CA ASN A 56 5.09 7.24 1.26
C ASN A 56 4.00 7.65 2.25
N THR A 57 4.10 8.84 2.85
CA THR A 57 3.03 9.43 3.66
C THR A 57 1.80 9.72 2.80
N VAL A 58 1.97 10.29 1.61
CA VAL A 58 0.85 10.55 0.68
C VAL A 58 0.21 9.24 0.21
N VAL A 59 1.02 8.26 -0.17
CA VAL A 59 0.54 6.90 -0.48
C VAL A 59 -0.23 6.31 0.70
N GLY A 60 0.29 6.45 1.93
CA GLY A 60 -0.36 6.00 3.16
C GLY A 60 -1.70 6.70 3.42
N ILE A 61 -1.79 8.01 3.21
CA ILE A 61 -3.04 8.79 3.33
C ILE A 61 -4.06 8.28 2.31
N ILE A 62 -3.69 8.19 1.04
CA ILE A 62 -4.61 7.72 -0.01
C ILE A 62 -5.07 6.28 0.28
N ALA A 63 -4.13 5.38 0.55
CA ALA A 63 -4.39 3.99 0.85
C ALA A 63 -5.24 3.80 2.12
N SER A 64 -5.22 4.75 3.06
CA SER A 64 -6.05 4.71 4.28
C SER A 64 -7.54 4.70 4.00
N GLY A 65 -7.98 5.25 2.85
CA GLY A 65 -9.36 5.14 2.38
C GLY A 65 -9.84 3.68 2.30
N LEU A 66 -8.97 2.76 1.88
CA LEU A 66 -9.29 1.33 1.82
C LEU A 66 -9.62 0.75 3.20
N GLY A 67 -8.81 1.10 4.22
CA GLY A 67 -9.03 0.65 5.60
C GLY A 67 -10.28 1.29 6.22
N LEU A 68 -10.59 2.53 5.86
CA LEU A 68 -11.79 3.24 6.31
C LEU A 68 -13.08 2.72 5.67
N GLY A 69 -13.01 2.09 4.49
CA GLY A 69 -14.21 1.65 3.77
C GLY A 69 -15.08 0.69 4.59
N ALA A 70 -14.50 -0.24 5.36
CA ALA A 70 -15.29 -1.12 6.22
C ALA A 70 -16.08 -0.35 7.29
N LEU A 71 -15.53 0.75 7.82
CA LEU A 71 -16.22 1.60 8.79
C LEU A 71 -17.39 2.38 8.19
N VAL A 72 -17.27 2.76 6.92
CA VAL A 72 -18.31 3.51 6.20
C VAL A 72 -19.39 2.59 5.65
N PHE A 73 -19.00 1.52 4.95
CA PHE A 73 -19.94 0.67 4.23
C PHE A 73 -20.65 -0.35 5.11
N THR A 74 -20.03 -0.86 6.18
CA THR A 74 -20.66 -1.89 7.03
C THR A 74 -21.95 -1.39 7.68
N PRO A 75 -22.00 -0.22 8.35
CA PRO A 75 -23.24 0.25 8.96
C PRO A 75 -24.33 0.55 7.92
N ILE A 76 -23.95 1.08 6.75
CA ILE A 76 -24.87 1.33 5.64
C ILE A 76 -25.46 0.00 5.15
N GLN A 77 -24.60 -0.99 4.90
CA GLN A 77 -25.00 -2.33 4.46
C GLN A 77 -25.94 -2.98 5.48
N THR A 78 -25.60 -2.96 6.77
CA THR A 78 -26.45 -3.52 7.84
C THR A 78 -27.81 -2.84 7.86
N LYS A 79 -27.87 -1.51 7.76
CA LYS A 79 -29.14 -0.77 7.79
C LYS A 79 -30.00 -1.00 6.55
N VAL A 80 -29.39 -1.19 5.38
CA VAL A 80 -30.11 -1.46 4.12
C VAL A 80 -30.62 -2.89 4.06
N ILE A 81 -29.83 -3.86 4.53
CA ILE A 81 -30.17 -5.29 4.47
C ILE A 81 -31.04 -5.70 5.68
N ASN A 82 -30.62 -5.34 6.88
CA ASN A 82 -31.22 -5.76 8.15
C ASN A 82 -31.46 -4.58 9.12
N PRO A 83 -32.35 -3.62 8.77
CA PRO A 83 -32.66 -2.45 9.60
C PRO A 83 -33.19 -2.80 11.00
N ASN A 84 -33.80 -3.98 11.17
CA ASN A 84 -34.39 -4.43 12.42
C ASN A 84 -33.47 -5.37 13.22
N ASP A 85 -32.22 -5.55 12.79
CA ASP A 85 -31.21 -6.41 13.43
C ASP A 85 -31.73 -7.83 13.74
N LEU A 86 -32.49 -8.40 12.80
CA LEU A 86 -33.05 -9.74 12.91
C LEU A 86 -31.93 -10.77 12.92
N GLN A 87 -31.98 -11.69 13.88
CA GLN A 87 -30.99 -12.74 14.05
C GLN A 87 -31.30 -13.94 13.14
N PRO A 88 -30.28 -14.69 12.70
CA PRO A 88 -30.49 -15.92 11.93
C PRO A 88 -31.08 -17.03 12.82
N VAL A 89 -32.04 -17.79 12.29
CA VAL A 89 -32.63 -18.96 12.96
C VAL A 89 -32.18 -20.20 12.20
N ALA A 90 -31.56 -21.16 12.90
CA ALA A 90 -30.96 -22.36 12.30
C ALA A 90 -29.94 -22.06 11.17
N GLY A 91 -29.14 -21.00 11.34
CA GLY A 91 -28.11 -20.58 10.37
C GLY A 91 -28.65 -19.78 9.17
N LYS A 92 -29.97 -19.57 9.07
CA LYS A 92 -30.59 -18.83 7.97
C LYS A 92 -31.23 -17.53 8.47
N TYR A 93 -30.91 -16.40 7.82
CA TYR A 93 -31.65 -15.14 8.06
C TYR A 93 -33.07 -15.23 7.50
N PRO A 94 -34.06 -14.54 8.11
CA PRO A 94 -35.43 -14.47 7.59
C PRO A 94 -35.48 -14.01 6.12
N ASP A 95 -36.47 -14.50 5.37
CA ASP A 95 -36.56 -14.23 3.93
C ASP A 95 -36.61 -12.72 3.62
N GLU A 96 -37.22 -11.91 4.50
CA GLU A 96 -37.22 -10.43 4.41
C GLU A 96 -35.83 -9.80 4.34
N VAL A 97 -34.85 -10.37 5.04
CA VAL A 97 -33.46 -9.90 5.02
C VAL A 97 -32.78 -10.34 3.73
N GLN A 98 -33.08 -11.54 3.24
CA GLN A 98 -32.49 -12.10 2.02
C GLN A 98 -32.97 -11.38 0.76
N GLU A 99 -34.25 -11.04 0.70
CA GLU A 99 -34.86 -10.31 -0.42
C GLU A 99 -34.31 -8.89 -0.58
N ARG A 100 -33.76 -8.29 0.49
CA ARG A 100 -33.11 -6.97 0.45
C ARG A 100 -31.68 -7.02 -0.10
N ILE A 101 -31.06 -8.20 -0.17
CA ILE A 101 -29.66 -8.35 -0.60
C ILE A 101 -29.42 -7.80 -2.03
N PRO A 102 -30.21 -8.15 -3.06
CA PRO A 102 -30.00 -7.61 -4.41
C PRO A 102 -30.11 -6.08 -4.47
N ASN A 103 -31.09 -5.50 -3.79
CA ASN A 103 -31.24 -4.04 -3.71
C ASN A 103 -30.07 -3.38 -2.98
N ALA A 104 -29.52 -4.02 -1.94
CA ALA A 104 -28.33 -3.54 -1.25
C ALA A 104 -27.10 -3.51 -2.18
N PHE A 105 -26.93 -4.51 -3.06
CA PHE A 105 -25.88 -4.48 -4.08
C PHE A 105 -26.03 -3.29 -5.04
N LEU A 106 -27.25 -2.97 -5.47
CA LEU A 106 -27.50 -1.83 -6.36
C LEU A 106 -27.21 -0.49 -5.67
N ILE A 107 -27.69 -0.31 -4.43
CA ILE A 107 -27.46 0.92 -3.67
C ILE A 107 -25.97 1.12 -3.40
N LEU A 108 -25.29 0.10 -2.90
CA LEU A 108 -23.86 0.18 -2.58
C LEU A 108 -23.01 0.29 -3.86
N GLY A 109 -23.41 -0.37 -4.95
CA GLY A 109 -22.83 -0.19 -6.28
C GLY A 109 -22.95 1.25 -6.79
N GLY A 110 -24.10 1.89 -6.59
CA GLY A 110 -24.30 3.31 -6.93
C GLY A 110 -23.42 4.25 -6.10
N ILE A 111 -23.33 4.04 -4.78
CA ILE A 111 -22.48 4.84 -3.89
C ILE A 111 -21.00 4.68 -4.27
N THR A 112 -20.55 3.45 -4.51
CA THR A 112 -19.16 3.18 -4.92
C THR A 112 -18.84 3.80 -6.28
N ALA A 113 -19.74 3.70 -7.26
CA ALA A 113 -19.59 4.37 -8.55
C ALA A 113 -19.49 5.89 -8.41
N ALA A 114 -20.31 6.51 -7.55
CA ALA A 114 -20.23 7.95 -7.30
C ALA A 114 -18.87 8.36 -6.73
N PHE A 115 -18.35 7.64 -5.73
CA PHE A 115 -17.01 7.91 -5.20
C PHE A 115 -15.90 7.72 -6.23
N GLN A 116 -16.01 6.71 -7.10
CA GLN A 116 -15.03 6.49 -8.17
C GLN A 116 -15.06 7.61 -9.20
N VAL A 117 -16.24 8.04 -9.64
CA VAL A 117 -16.40 9.16 -10.60
C VAL A 117 -15.84 10.46 -10.02
N ILE A 118 -16.21 10.80 -8.77
CA ILE A 118 -15.68 11.98 -8.09
C ILE A 118 -14.16 11.86 -7.93
N GLY A 119 -13.66 10.69 -7.53
CA GLY A 119 -12.22 10.43 -7.39
C GLY A 119 -11.46 10.65 -8.68
N LEU A 120 -11.95 10.09 -9.80
CA LEU A 120 -11.35 10.23 -11.13
C LEU A 120 -11.35 11.68 -11.64
N ILE A 121 -12.40 12.46 -11.36
CA ILE A 121 -12.47 13.89 -11.74
C ILE A 121 -11.40 14.71 -10.98
N LEU A 122 -11.10 14.33 -9.74
CA LEU A 122 -10.14 15.03 -8.89
C LEU A 122 -8.68 14.63 -9.13
N LEU A 123 -8.44 13.40 -9.63
CA LEU A 123 -7.09 12.90 -9.93
C LEU A 123 -6.44 13.72 -11.05
N ARG A 124 -5.22 14.20 -10.79
CA ARG A 124 -4.38 14.92 -11.75
C ARG A 124 -2.93 14.50 -11.64
N THR A 125 -2.29 14.29 -12.79
CA THR A 125 -0.85 14.11 -12.86
C THR A 125 -0.13 15.40 -12.46
N CYS A 126 0.96 15.26 -11.70
CA CYS A 126 1.89 16.36 -11.50
C CYS A 126 2.48 16.74 -12.87
N PRO A 127 2.51 18.02 -13.28
CA PRO A 127 3.16 18.42 -14.51
C PRO A 127 4.64 18.03 -14.46
N ASP A 128 5.14 17.35 -15.50
CA ASP A 128 6.57 17.09 -15.63
C ASP A 128 7.29 18.43 -15.80
N ASN A 129 8.39 18.65 -15.06
CA ASN A 129 9.24 19.84 -15.18
C ASN A 129 10.14 19.74 -16.43
N GLU A 130 9.55 19.45 -17.59
CA GLU A 130 10.19 19.64 -18.90
C GLU A 130 9.29 20.62 -19.67
N ASN A 131 9.91 21.64 -20.30
CA ASN A 131 9.29 22.81 -20.97
C ASN A 131 9.20 24.09 -20.13
N LYS A 132 10.34 24.53 -19.58
CA LYS A 132 10.61 25.96 -19.33
C LYS A 132 11.97 26.38 -19.89
N GLU A 133 12.27 25.98 -21.12
CA GLU A 133 13.31 26.61 -21.93
C GLU A 133 12.83 26.67 -23.38
N ASP A 134 11.81 27.50 -23.63
CA ASP A 134 11.52 27.97 -24.98
C ASP A 134 11.28 29.48 -24.90
N GLY A 135 12.29 30.25 -25.31
CA GLY A 135 12.14 31.68 -25.50
C GLY A 135 13.38 32.51 -25.13
N GLU A 136 14.50 32.30 -25.80
CA GLU A 136 15.21 33.41 -26.46
C GLU A 136 16.33 32.87 -27.36
N SER A 137 16.01 32.85 -28.65
CA SER A 137 16.95 32.66 -29.75
C SER A 137 17.97 33.80 -29.78
N SER A 138 19.26 33.48 -29.75
CA SER A 138 20.23 34.21 -30.58
C SER A 138 21.39 33.29 -30.99
N SER A 139 21.42 33.10 -32.29
CA SER A 139 22.49 32.56 -33.13
C SER A 139 23.91 32.95 -32.71
N SER A 140 24.82 31.99 -32.74
CA SER A 140 25.94 32.03 -33.71
C SER A 140 26.71 30.72 -33.71
N SER A 141 26.65 30.07 -34.86
CA SER A 141 27.58 29.11 -35.43
C SER A 141 29.06 29.42 -35.18
N SER A 142 29.85 28.38 -34.87
CA SER A 142 31.11 28.09 -35.58
C SER A 142 31.68 26.74 -35.18
N GLU A 143 32.24 26.08 -36.17
CA GLU A 143 32.67 24.69 -36.24
C GLU A 143 33.89 24.32 -35.38
N LEU A 144 33.97 23.01 -35.14
CA LEU A 144 35.14 22.16 -34.94
C LEU A 144 36.53 22.79 -35.09
N GLU A 145 37.39 22.56 -34.08
CA GLU A 145 38.77 22.13 -34.31
C GLU A 145 39.31 21.36 -33.09
N LYS A 146 39.74 20.12 -33.31
CA LYS A 146 40.66 19.38 -32.42
C LYS A 146 42.08 19.75 -32.83
N PRO A 147 43.03 19.76 -31.88
CA PRO A 147 44.31 19.11 -32.19
C PRO A 147 44.74 18.06 -31.16
N GLU A 148 45.60 17.21 -31.68
CA GLU A 148 46.13 15.94 -31.18
C GLU A 148 47.19 16.10 -30.06
N GLU A 149 47.55 14.93 -29.52
CA GLU A 149 48.54 14.62 -28.49
C GLU A 149 49.94 15.23 -28.72
N ASP A 150 50.63 15.57 -27.62
CA ASP A 150 52.07 15.33 -27.54
C ASP A 150 52.53 14.98 -26.11
N ASN A 151 53.50 14.08 -26.04
CA ASN A 151 54.02 13.41 -24.85
C ASN A 151 55.15 14.21 -24.20
N SER A 152 55.20 14.25 -22.85
CA SER A 152 56.48 14.15 -22.12
C SER A 152 56.29 13.92 -20.62
N VAL A 153 57.02 12.94 -20.10
CA VAL A 153 57.21 12.56 -18.71
C VAL A 153 58.31 13.43 -18.08
N ASP A 154 58.11 13.97 -16.86
CA ASP A 154 59.09 13.85 -15.76
C ASP A 154 58.69 14.56 -14.43
N ASN A 155 58.58 13.74 -13.38
CA ASN A 155 59.11 13.84 -12.01
C ASN A 155 59.17 15.15 -11.18
N ASN A 156 58.42 15.11 -10.05
CA ASN A 156 58.72 15.55 -8.67
C ASN A 156 59.27 16.96 -8.37
N SER A 157 58.45 17.80 -7.72
CA SER A 157 58.80 18.53 -6.46
C SER A 157 57.62 19.37 -5.92
N THR A 158 57.26 19.16 -4.65
CA THR A 158 56.51 20.11 -3.78
C THR A 158 57.53 20.82 -2.86
N PRO A 159 57.19 21.86 -2.06
CA PRO A 159 56.00 22.72 -2.03
C PRO A 159 56.35 24.22 -1.96
N THR A 160 55.49 25.15 -2.41
CA THR A 160 55.57 26.53 -1.94
C THR A 160 54.19 27.16 -1.84
N ASN A 161 53.84 27.50 -0.59
CA ASN A 161 52.67 28.25 -0.18
C ASN A 161 52.56 29.57 -0.95
N SER A 162 51.55 29.68 -1.81
CA SER A 162 51.01 30.99 -2.21
C SER A 162 49.63 31.14 -1.58
N PHE A 163 49.52 32.24 -0.86
CA PHE A 163 48.42 32.67 -0.01
C PHE A 163 47.17 32.86 -0.88
N ILE A 164 46.24 31.90 -0.88
CA ILE A 164 44.95 32.06 -1.56
C ILE A 164 44.07 32.92 -0.66
N LEU A 165 43.89 34.16 -1.09
CA LEU A 165 42.93 35.12 -0.59
C LEU A 165 41.52 34.52 -0.76
N PHE A 166 40.85 34.21 0.34
CA PHE A 166 39.46 33.72 0.33
C PHE A 166 38.56 34.81 -0.26
N ARG A 167 38.30 34.70 -1.57
CA ARG A 167 37.19 35.36 -2.22
C ARG A 167 35.97 34.48 -1.95
N GLU A 168 35.07 34.94 -1.07
CA GLU A 168 33.73 34.36 -0.93
C GLU A 168 33.02 34.45 -2.29
N GLN A 169 33.02 33.34 -3.04
CA GLN A 169 32.02 33.10 -4.05
C GLN A 169 30.87 32.39 -3.36
N ASN A 170 29.69 33.02 -3.39
CA ASN A 170 28.42 32.38 -3.12
C ASN A 170 28.21 31.26 -4.14
N GLU A 171 28.71 30.06 -3.84
CA GLU A 171 28.22 28.84 -4.47
C GLU A 171 26.84 28.56 -3.87
N GLU A 172 25.81 28.84 -4.65
CA GLU A 172 24.51 28.22 -4.47
C GLU A 172 24.75 26.71 -4.51
N VAL A 173 24.62 26.03 -3.36
CA VAL A 173 24.72 24.57 -3.28
C VAL A 173 23.56 24.00 -4.09
N VAL A 174 23.80 23.78 -5.38
CA VAL A 174 22.93 22.98 -6.24
C VAL A 174 22.98 21.58 -5.64
N LEU A 175 21.97 21.23 -4.84
CA LEU A 175 21.77 19.84 -4.46
C LEU A 175 21.78 19.04 -5.77
N PRO A 176 22.63 18.00 -5.90
CA PRO A 176 22.59 17.16 -7.09
C PRO A 176 21.15 16.66 -7.21
N LYS A 177 20.49 17.00 -8.32
CA LYS A 177 19.24 16.35 -8.71
C LYS A 177 19.55 14.86 -8.63
N LEU A 178 18.91 14.16 -7.70
CA LEU A 178 18.96 12.71 -7.67
C LEU A 178 18.45 12.28 -9.05
N GLU A 179 19.35 11.86 -9.95
CA GLU A 179 18.95 11.18 -11.17
C GLU A 179 18.23 9.90 -10.74
N VAL A 180 16.91 9.95 -10.76
CA VAL A 180 16.09 8.78 -10.47
C VAL A 180 16.26 7.86 -11.67
N THR A 181 17.15 6.88 -11.53
CA THR A 181 17.36 5.85 -12.55
C THR A 181 16.12 4.95 -12.58
N SER A 182 15.27 5.18 -13.57
CA SER A 182 14.11 4.33 -13.85
C SER A 182 14.53 3.08 -14.61
N TYR A 183 14.17 1.92 -14.09
CA TYR A 183 14.49 0.63 -14.70
C TYR A 183 13.47 0.26 -15.77
N SER A 184 13.95 -0.36 -16.84
CA SER A 184 13.06 -1.11 -17.74
C SER A 184 12.56 -2.37 -17.03
N VAL A 185 11.39 -2.88 -17.42
CA VAL A 185 10.85 -4.13 -16.85
C VAL A 185 11.85 -5.29 -17.00
N LYS A 186 12.56 -5.36 -18.14
CA LYS A 186 13.55 -6.41 -18.40
C LYS A 186 14.76 -6.30 -17.49
N ASP A 187 15.16 -5.08 -17.13
CA ASP A 187 16.31 -4.87 -16.25
C ASP A 187 15.94 -5.09 -14.80
N ALA A 188 14.74 -4.67 -14.38
CA ALA A 188 14.20 -4.98 -13.05
C ALA A 188 14.15 -6.50 -12.80
N LEU A 189 13.76 -7.31 -13.79
CA LEU A 189 13.74 -8.77 -13.69
C LEU A 189 15.13 -9.43 -13.58
N LYS A 190 16.22 -8.70 -13.88
CA LYS A 190 17.60 -9.18 -13.68
C LYS A 190 18.13 -8.83 -12.29
N CYS A 191 17.49 -7.91 -11.57
CA CYS A 191 17.92 -7.45 -10.26
C CYS A 191 17.54 -8.46 -9.16
N ILE A 192 18.47 -8.72 -8.23
CA ILE A 192 18.18 -9.56 -7.06
C ILE A 192 17.10 -8.95 -6.16
N ASP A 193 17.05 -7.62 -6.07
CA ASP A 193 16.06 -6.90 -5.27
C ASP A 193 14.62 -7.23 -5.71
N PHE A 194 14.39 -7.48 -7.00
CA PHE A 194 13.09 -7.88 -7.52
C PHE A 194 12.67 -9.22 -6.89
N TYR A 195 13.56 -10.21 -6.89
CA TYR A 195 13.27 -11.54 -6.35
C TYR A 195 13.14 -11.54 -4.82
N ILE A 196 13.86 -10.67 -4.13
CA ILE A 196 13.70 -10.45 -2.69
C ILE A 196 12.29 -9.91 -2.41
N LEU A 197 11.88 -8.82 -3.07
CA LEU A 197 10.55 -8.24 -2.89
C LEU A 197 9.44 -9.20 -3.32
N PHE A 198 9.65 -9.94 -4.41
CA PHE A 198 8.74 -10.97 -4.88
C PHE A 198 8.51 -12.06 -3.82
N THR A 199 9.59 -12.52 -3.18
CA THR A 199 9.51 -13.56 -2.14
C THR A 199 8.83 -13.04 -0.88
N VAL A 200 9.17 -11.82 -0.45
CA VAL A 200 8.49 -11.15 0.68
C VAL A 200 6.98 -11.03 0.39
N SER A 201 6.61 -10.51 -0.78
CA SER A 201 5.21 -10.39 -1.20
C SER A 201 4.46 -11.72 -1.20
N PHE A 202 5.12 -12.79 -1.67
CA PHE A 202 4.57 -14.14 -1.71
C PHE A 202 4.34 -14.73 -0.30
N CYS A 203 5.27 -14.53 0.63
CA CYS A 203 5.10 -14.99 2.01
C CYS A 203 4.03 -14.17 2.73
N ASP A 204 4.05 -12.84 2.54
CA ASP A 204 3.14 -11.94 3.23
C ASP A 204 1.69 -12.23 2.86
N ILE A 205 1.38 -12.53 1.60
CA ILE A 205 -0.01 -12.77 1.22
C ILE A 205 -0.62 -13.99 1.92
N VAL A 206 0.18 -15.03 2.20
CA VAL A 206 -0.27 -16.20 2.96
C VAL A 206 -0.69 -15.77 4.37
N ALA A 207 0.13 -14.96 5.04
CA ALA A 207 -0.16 -14.42 6.36
C ALA A 207 -1.38 -13.49 6.35
N VAL A 208 -1.53 -12.62 5.34
CA VAL A 208 -2.70 -11.73 5.19
C VAL A 208 -3.99 -12.53 5.03
N VAL A 209 -3.99 -13.52 4.15
CA VAL A 209 -5.18 -14.36 3.90
C VAL A 209 -5.53 -15.13 5.17
N LEU A 210 -4.55 -15.73 5.83
CA LEU A 210 -4.76 -16.45 7.10
C LEU A 210 -5.38 -15.52 8.15
N LEU A 211 -4.79 -14.34 8.36
CA LEU A 211 -5.30 -13.34 9.31
C LEU A 211 -6.75 -12.96 8.99
N THR A 212 -7.02 -12.49 7.78
CA THR A 212 -8.32 -11.89 7.42
C THR A 212 -9.46 -12.89 7.36
N SER A 213 -9.16 -14.18 7.16
CA SER A 213 -10.18 -15.24 7.06
C SER A 213 -10.42 -16.02 8.36
N THR A 214 -9.43 -16.12 9.26
CA THR A 214 -9.53 -17.02 10.43
C THR A 214 -9.75 -16.31 11.76
N TYR A 215 -9.36 -15.05 11.95
CA TYR A 215 -9.38 -14.43 13.28
C TYR A 215 -10.78 -14.38 13.92
N LYS A 216 -11.82 -14.04 13.14
CA LYS A 216 -13.21 -14.02 13.65
C LYS A 216 -13.69 -15.43 13.99
N LEU A 217 -13.34 -16.43 13.17
CA LEU A 217 -13.68 -17.84 13.40
C LEU A 217 -13.05 -18.35 14.70
N TYR A 218 -11.76 -18.07 14.90
CA TYR A 218 -11.04 -18.43 16.12
C TYR A 218 -11.68 -17.76 17.36
N GLY A 219 -12.14 -16.52 17.25
CA GLY A 219 -12.89 -15.86 18.31
C GLY A 219 -14.20 -16.56 18.66
N LEU A 220 -14.96 -17.02 17.65
CA LEU A 220 -16.21 -17.76 17.84
C LEU A 220 -15.98 -19.14 18.49
N GLU A 221 -14.94 -19.86 18.07
CA GLU A 221 -14.56 -21.16 18.65
C GLU A 221 -14.19 -21.05 20.14
N ASN A 222 -13.59 -19.93 20.54
CA ASN A 222 -13.30 -19.61 21.95
C ASN A 222 -14.51 -19.00 22.70
N GLN A 223 -15.73 -19.17 22.17
CA GLN A 223 -16.98 -18.72 22.78
C GLN A 223 -17.05 -17.20 23.05
N LEU A 224 -16.31 -16.39 22.29
CA LEU A 224 -16.44 -14.94 22.34
C LEU A 224 -17.75 -14.51 21.67
N LYS A 225 -18.44 -13.55 22.28
CA LYS A 225 -19.73 -13.04 21.76
C LYS A 225 -19.54 -12.42 20.37
N ASP A 226 -20.44 -12.71 19.43
CA ASP A 226 -20.38 -12.16 18.07
C ASP A 226 -20.46 -10.62 18.03
N SER A 227 -21.22 -10.01 18.94
CA SER A 227 -21.26 -8.55 19.13
C SER A 227 -19.88 -7.97 19.49
N PHE A 228 -19.12 -8.65 20.36
CA PHE A 228 -17.76 -8.26 20.69
C PHE A 228 -16.82 -8.39 19.49
N LEU A 229 -16.89 -9.52 18.77
CA LEU A 229 -16.08 -9.76 17.58
C LEU A 229 -16.37 -8.74 16.47
N SER A 230 -17.62 -8.34 16.31
CA SER A 230 -18.02 -7.25 15.40
C SER A 230 -17.42 -5.91 15.82
N GLY A 231 -17.35 -5.63 17.13
CA GLY A 231 -16.60 -4.49 17.65
C GLY A 231 -15.10 -4.56 17.35
N VAL A 232 -14.49 -5.74 17.45
CA VAL A 232 -13.09 -5.96 17.07
C VAL A 232 -12.87 -5.76 15.56
N VAL A 233 -13.79 -6.18 14.70
CA VAL A 233 -13.72 -5.92 13.25
C VAL A 233 -13.68 -4.42 12.96
N ILE A 234 -14.59 -3.65 13.59
CA ILE A 234 -14.65 -2.19 13.48
C ILE A 234 -13.34 -1.58 13.98
N GLY A 235 -12.89 -1.94 15.18
CA GLY A 235 -11.62 -1.43 15.74
C GLY A 235 -10.42 -1.75 14.84
N SER A 236 -10.34 -2.97 14.31
CA SER A 236 -9.25 -3.39 13.42
C SER A 236 -9.19 -2.56 12.13
N SER A 237 -10.33 -2.10 11.63
CA SER A 237 -10.41 -1.22 10.45
C SER A 237 -9.84 0.17 10.75
N VAL A 238 -10.09 0.70 11.97
CA VAL A 238 -9.48 1.97 12.44
C VAL A 238 -7.97 1.83 12.52
N PHE A 239 -7.47 0.75 13.14
CA PHE A 239 -6.04 0.49 13.26
C PHE A 239 -5.38 0.26 11.90
N ASN A 240 -6.06 -0.37 10.94
CA ASN A 240 -5.58 -0.51 9.57
C ASN A 240 -5.49 0.85 8.86
N CYS A 241 -6.51 1.70 8.98
CA CYS A 241 -6.52 3.06 8.44
C CYS A 241 -5.37 3.90 9.01
N PHE A 242 -5.28 3.96 10.35
CA PHE A 242 -4.26 4.71 11.06
C PHE A 242 -2.84 4.17 10.77
N GLY A 243 -2.69 2.85 10.73
CA GLY A 243 -1.43 2.20 10.43
C GLY A 243 -0.86 2.61 9.07
N ARG A 244 -1.69 2.79 8.04
CA ARG A 244 -1.22 3.17 6.70
C ARG A 244 -0.53 4.53 6.71
N VAL A 245 -1.12 5.50 7.41
CA VAL A 245 -0.53 6.84 7.55
C VAL A 245 0.75 6.77 8.38
N MET A 246 0.74 6.05 9.50
CA MET A 246 1.90 5.89 10.39
C MET A 246 3.08 5.21 9.69
N TRP A 247 2.86 4.09 9.00
CA TRP A 247 3.91 3.40 8.26
C TRP A 247 4.44 4.25 7.10
N GLY A 248 3.59 5.03 6.43
CA GLY A 248 4.03 6.02 5.43
C GLY A 248 5.00 7.05 6.01
N LEU A 249 4.67 7.62 7.18
CA LEU A 249 5.56 8.55 7.90
C LEU A 249 6.87 7.90 8.34
N ILE A 250 6.82 6.64 8.79
CA ILE A 250 8.00 5.89 9.22
C ILE A 250 8.92 5.62 8.01
N VAL A 251 8.38 5.20 6.86
CA VAL A 251 9.17 4.92 5.65
C VAL A 251 9.72 6.19 5.01
N ASP A 252 9.02 7.32 5.12
CA ASP A 252 9.59 8.59 4.64
C ASP A 252 10.78 9.07 5.51
N ARG A 253 10.85 8.64 6.78
CA ARG A 253 11.95 9.00 7.69
C ARG A 253 13.10 8.00 7.70
N PHE A 254 12.79 6.71 7.53
CA PHE A 254 13.75 5.61 7.60
C PHE A 254 13.77 4.86 6.26
N SER A 255 14.92 4.31 5.87
CA SER A 255 14.99 3.43 4.70
C SER A 255 13.97 2.29 4.80
N TYR A 256 13.23 1.99 3.71
CA TYR A 256 12.16 0.98 3.66
C TYR A 256 12.54 -0.38 4.26
N LYS A 257 13.83 -0.73 4.27
CA LYS A 257 14.37 -1.99 4.82
C LYS A 257 14.08 -2.14 6.33
N CYS A 258 14.30 -1.10 7.12
CA CYS A 258 14.13 -1.18 8.58
C CYS A 258 12.64 -1.34 8.98
N PRO A 259 11.69 -0.54 8.43
CA PRO A 259 10.27 -0.75 8.63
C PRO A 259 9.80 -2.13 8.15
N MET A 260 10.31 -2.62 7.01
CA MET A 260 9.99 -3.95 6.48
C MET A 260 10.37 -5.05 7.47
N LEU A 261 11.61 -5.05 7.95
CA LEU A 261 12.08 -6.03 8.95
C LEU A 261 11.32 -5.92 10.27
N THR A 262 11.00 -4.70 10.69
CA THR A 262 10.28 -4.44 11.94
C THR A 262 8.87 -5.05 11.91
N PHE A 263 8.08 -4.81 10.85
CA PHE A 263 6.73 -5.37 10.80
C PHE A 263 6.74 -6.89 10.61
N LEU A 264 7.70 -7.43 9.82
CA LEU A 264 7.84 -8.88 9.67
C LEU A 264 8.17 -9.57 11.00
N PHE A 265 9.06 -8.97 11.80
CA PHE A 265 9.37 -9.48 13.14
C PHE A 265 8.14 -9.42 14.06
N ILE A 266 7.40 -8.31 14.05
CA ILE A 266 6.16 -8.19 14.83
C ILE A 266 5.15 -9.27 14.40
N TRP A 267 5.02 -9.55 13.11
CA TRP A 267 4.15 -10.62 12.62
C TRP A 267 4.56 -12.00 13.12
N ILE A 268 5.85 -12.33 13.12
CA ILE A 268 6.34 -13.61 13.67
C ILE A 268 5.89 -13.76 15.12
N VAL A 269 6.09 -12.72 15.95
CA VAL A 269 5.68 -12.74 17.35
C VAL A 269 4.16 -12.82 17.50
N LEU A 270 3.40 -12.01 16.76
CA LEU A 270 1.94 -11.99 16.89
C LEU A 270 1.29 -13.29 16.42
N PHE A 271 1.70 -13.85 15.29
CA PHE A 271 1.14 -15.11 14.79
C PHE A 271 1.55 -16.32 15.64
N SER A 272 2.81 -16.39 16.10
CA SER A 272 3.26 -17.49 16.96
C SER A 272 2.57 -17.49 18.32
N SER A 273 2.27 -16.31 18.86
CA SER A 273 1.57 -16.17 20.14
C SER A 273 0.04 -16.22 20.02
N PHE A 274 -0.54 -15.96 18.83
CA PHE A 274 -1.99 -15.88 18.61
C PHE A 274 -2.81 -17.04 19.19
N PRO A 275 -2.38 -18.32 19.09
CA PRO A 275 -3.13 -19.46 19.64
C PRO A 275 -3.30 -19.45 21.16
N PHE A 276 -2.53 -18.62 21.88
CA PHE A 276 -2.56 -18.54 23.35
C PHE A 276 -3.37 -17.35 23.87
N VAL A 277 -3.87 -16.50 22.97
CA VAL A 277 -4.39 -15.17 23.31
C VAL A 277 -5.84 -15.22 23.82
N ALA A 278 -6.64 -16.20 23.39
CA ALA A 278 -8.05 -16.33 23.78
C ALA A 278 -8.28 -17.07 25.11
N ALA A 279 -7.22 -17.47 25.83
CA ALA A 279 -7.32 -18.24 27.06
C ALA A 279 -7.54 -17.34 28.30
N GLY A 280 -8.42 -17.78 29.20
CA GLY A 280 -8.63 -17.18 30.52
C GLY A 280 -9.45 -15.89 30.56
N ALA A 281 -9.64 -15.33 31.75
CA ALA A 281 -10.54 -14.18 31.98
C ALA A 281 -10.10 -12.89 31.28
N ALA A 282 -8.81 -12.70 31.04
CA ALA A 282 -8.25 -11.58 30.28
C ALA A 282 -8.15 -11.85 28.77
N GLY A 283 -8.44 -13.09 28.32
CA GLY A 283 -8.21 -13.54 26.95
C GLY A 283 -9.01 -12.75 25.91
N MET A 284 -10.23 -12.30 26.26
CA MET A 284 -11.02 -11.45 25.36
C MET A 284 -10.31 -10.14 25.00
N TYR A 285 -9.66 -9.49 25.96
CA TYR A 285 -9.00 -8.20 25.76
C TYR A 285 -7.68 -8.38 25.02
N LEU A 286 -6.91 -9.41 25.40
CA LEU A 286 -5.69 -9.77 24.69
C LEU A 286 -5.99 -10.11 23.23
N PHE A 287 -7.10 -10.81 22.96
CA PHE A 287 -7.52 -11.15 21.59
C PHE A 287 -7.74 -9.89 20.76
N ALA A 288 -8.50 -8.92 21.29
CA ALA A 288 -8.72 -7.65 20.60
C ALA A 288 -7.41 -6.89 20.33
N ILE A 289 -6.52 -6.81 21.32
CA ILE A 289 -5.22 -6.14 21.19
C ILE A 289 -4.38 -6.80 20.09
N TRP A 290 -4.30 -8.14 20.05
CA TRP A 290 -3.55 -8.85 19.02
C TRP A 290 -4.13 -8.60 17.63
N VAL A 291 -5.46 -8.67 17.49
CA VAL A 291 -6.11 -8.40 16.21
C VAL A 291 -5.85 -6.95 15.77
N PHE A 292 -5.91 -5.97 16.67
CA PHE A 292 -5.61 -4.57 16.34
C PHE A 292 -4.16 -4.39 15.90
N LEU A 293 -3.20 -5.01 16.59
CA LEU A 293 -1.78 -4.96 16.23
C LEU A 293 -1.51 -5.66 14.89
N LEU A 294 -2.15 -6.80 14.64
CA LEU A 294 -2.08 -7.53 13.38
C LEU A 294 -2.61 -6.68 12.21
N PHE A 295 -3.73 -5.98 12.38
CA PHE A 295 -4.28 -5.09 11.35
C PHE A 295 -3.48 -3.78 11.20
N PHE A 296 -2.90 -3.26 12.29
CA PHE A 296 -1.98 -2.11 12.24
C PHE A 296 -0.69 -2.42 11.48
N THR A 297 -0.15 -3.63 11.63
CA THR A 297 1.05 -4.08 10.89
C THR A 297 0.72 -4.52 9.47
N LEU A 298 -0.46 -5.11 9.25
CA LEU A 298 -1.01 -5.40 7.92
C LEU A 298 -1.07 -4.15 7.03
N ALA A 299 -1.42 -3.01 7.62
CA ALA A 299 -1.39 -1.73 6.92
C ALA A 299 0.01 -1.40 6.34
N GLY A 300 1.08 -1.77 7.05
CA GLY A 300 2.47 -1.51 6.65
C GLY A 300 2.84 -2.19 5.34
N ASN A 301 2.45 -3.45 5.14
CA ASN A 301 2.68 -4.19 3.89
C ASN A 301 2.24 -3.39 2.65
N PHE A 302 1.09 -2.73 2.78
CA PHE A 302 0.46 -1.98 1.69
C PHE A 302 1.06 -0.60 1.40
N VAL A 303 2.01 -0.14 2.22
CA VAL A 303 2.69 1.15 2.06
C VAL A 303 4.19 0.94 1.83
N ILE A 304 4.80 0.02 2.57
CA ILE A 304 6.23 -0.29 2.51
C ILE A 304 6.59 -0.95 1.18
N LEU A 305 5.82 -1.94 0.72
CA LEU A 305 6.16 -2.69 -0.51
C LEU A 305 6.06 -1.85 -1.79
N PRO A 306 5.01 -1.03 -2.02
CA PRO A 306 5.02 -0.08 -3.14
C PRO A 306 6.12 0.98 -2.98
N GLY A 307 6.37 1.49 -1.77
CA GLY A 307 7.46 2.44 -1.51
C GLY A 307 8.84 1.87 -1.84
N ALA A 308 9.11 0.62 -1.45
CA ALA A 308 10.34 -0.10 -1.76
C ALA A 308 10.51 -0.29 -3.27
N THR A 309 9.44 -0.71 -3.95
CA THR A 309 9.46 -0.92 -5.41
C THR A 309 9.74 0.40 -6.15
N GLY A 310 9.10 1.49 -5.76
CA GLY A 310 9.31 2.82 -6.36
C GLY A 310 10.71 3.38 -6.11
N THR A 311 11.27 3.09 -4.92
CA THR A 311 12.64 3.50 -4.56
C THR A 311 13.70 2.70 -5.32
N LEU A 312 13.46 1.42 -5.57
CA LEU A 312 14.42 0.52 -6.22
C LEU A 312 14.43 0.61 -7.74
N PHE A 313 13.24 0.74 -8.36
CA PHE A 313 13.09 0.62 -9.82
C PHE A 313 12.64 1.90 -10.50
N GLY A 314 12.36 2.96 -9.74
CA GLY A 314 11.91 4.24 -10.27
C GLY A 314 10.44 4.27 -10.74
N PRO A 315 9.96 5.46 -11.15
CA PRO A 315 8.56 5.70 -11.47
C PRO A 315 8.09 5.21 -12.86
N ASP A 316 8.94 5.18 -13.88
CA ASP A 316 8.50 5.06 -15.30
C ASP A 316 7.75 3.75 -15.58
N ASN A 317 8.30 2.62 -15.13
CA ASN A 317 7.69 1.30 -15.27
C ASN A 317 7.16 0.76 -13.94
N PHE A 318 6.97 1.65 -12.94
CA PHE A 318 6.57 1.29 -11.59
C PHE A 318 5.35 0.37 -11.57
N ALA A 319 4.30 0.72 -12.31
CA ALA A 319 3.05 -0.03 -12.35
C ALA A 319 3.23 -1.49 -12.74
N THR A 320 3.97 -1.72 -13.81
CA THR A 320 4.22 -3.05 -14.35
C THR A 320 5.13 -3.85 -13.42
N ILE A 321 6.21 -3.24 -12.94
CA ILE A 321 7.17 -3.90 -12.05
C ILE A 321 6.51 -4.26 -10.71
N TYR A 322 5.77 -3.32 -10.11
CA TYR A 322 5.01 -3.55 -8.88
C TYR A 322 3.93 -4.62 -9.07
N GLY A 323 3.21 -4.58 -10.19
CA GLY A 323 2.27 -5.63 -10.58
C GLY A 323 2.93 -7.00 -10.68
N LEU A 324 4.15 -7.09 -11.22
CA LEU A 324 4.92 -8.35 -11.33
C LEU A 324 5.44 -8.83 -9.97
N VAL A 325 5.87 -7.93 -9.08
CA VAL A 325 6.21 -8.26 -7.68
C VAL A 325 5.01 -8.90 -6.99
N TYR A 326 3.81 -8.33 -7.18
CA TYR A 326 2.57 -8.90 -6.65
C TYR A 326 2.01 -10.05 -7.49
N ALA A 327 2.49 -10.33 -8.70
CA ALA A 327 1.98 -11.46 -9.50
C ALA A 327 2.24 -12.82 -8.84
N ALA A 328 3.23 -12.90 -7.94
CA ALA A 328 3.43 -14.03 -7.03
C ALA A 328 2.15 -14.41 -6.28
N ALA A 329 1.37 -13.40 -5.90
CA ALA A 329 0.10 -13.53 -5.24
C ALA A 329 -0.90 -14.37 -6.03
N VAL A 330 -0.84 -14.45 -7.36
CA VAL A 330 -1.79 -15.26 -8.14
C VAL A 330 -1.61 -16.76 -7.86
N ARG A 331 -0.39 -17.20 -7.50
CA ARG A 331 -0.06 -18.62 -7.32
C ARG A 331 -0.52 -19.23 -5.99
N HIS A 332 -0.80 -18.44 -4.94
CA HIS A 332 -1.20 -19.01 -3.64
C HIS A 332 -2.51 -19.81 -3.72
N ARG A 333 -3.41 -19.46 -4.65
CA ARG A 333 -4.67 -20.22 -4.87
C ARG A 333 -4.42 -21.66 -5.28
N PHE A 334 -3.35 -21.95 -6.02
CA PHE A 334 -3.01 -23.32 -6.39
C PHE A 334 -2.48 -24.09 -5.20
N VAL A 335 -1.65 -23.48 -4.36
CA VAL A 335 -1.11 -24.11 -3.15
C VAL A 335 -2.22 -24.36 -2.10
N PHE A 336 -3.10 -23.38 -1.88
CA PHE A 336 -4.24 -23.54 -0.98
C PHE A 336 -5.31 -24.49 -1.54
N ALA A 337 -5.58 -24.48 -2.85
CA ALA A 337 -6.47 -25.46 -3.47
C ALA A 337 -5.88 -26.90 -3.40
N PHE A 338 -4.55 -27.03 -3.39
CA PHE A 338 -3.88 -28.32 -3.19
C PHE A 338 -3.95 -28.79 -1.74
N LEU A 339 -3.79 -27.89 -0.77
CA LEU A 339 -4.00 -28.16 0.67
C LEU A 339 -5.49 -28.40 1.02
N HIS A 340 -6.41 -27.82 0.24
CA HIS A 340 -7.86 -28.01 0.30
C HIS A 340 -8.29 -29.43 -0.09
N LEU A 341 -7.56 -30.07 -1.03
CA LEU A 341 -7.81 -31.45 -1.44
C LEU A 341 -7.30 -32.49 -0.44
N SER A 342 -6.38 -32.13 0.47
CA SER A 342 -5.74 -33.10 1.38
C SER A 342 -6.30 -33.11 2.81
N SER A 343 -7.23 -32.21 3.18
CA SER A 343 -7.63 -32.01 4.58
C SER A 343 -9.15 -32.07 4.79
N ASN A 344 -9.67 -33.21 5.27
CA ASN A 344 -11.05 -33.42 5.74
C ASN A 344 -11.41 -32.63 7.03
N ILE A 345 -10.89 -31.41 7.22
CA ILE A 345 -11.05 -30.63 8.46
C ILE A 345 -12.04 -29.47 8.32
N PHE A 346 -12.66 -29.24 7.16
CA PHE A 346 -13.43 -28.02 6.89
C PHE A 346 -14.90 -28.23 6.50
N ASN A 347 -15.59 -29.24 7.04
CA ASN A 347 -17.05 -29.35 6.91
C ASN A 347 -17.84 -28.39 7.81
N LEU A 348 -17.19 -27.49 8.55
CA LEU A 348 -17.86 -26.52 9.44
C LEU A 348 -17.89 -25.07 8.91
N VAL A 349 -17.37 -24.80 7.70
CA VAL A 349 -17.22 -23.44 7.14
C VAL A 349 -18.30 -23.05 6.13
N ILE A 350 -19.30 -23.92 5.96
CA ILE A 350 -20.51 -23.62 5.19
C ILE A 350 -21.72 -23.99 6.04
N LEU A 351 -22.02 -23.15 7.04
CA LEU A 351 -23.38 -22.81 7.48
C LEU A 351 -23.40 -21.33 7.87
#